data_AF-T0J4E4-F1
#
_entry.id   AF-T0J4E4-F1
#
_cell.length_a   1.000
_cell.length_b   1.000
_cell.length_c   1.000
_cell.angle_alpha   90.00
_cell.angle_beta   90.00
_cell.angle_gamma   90.00
#
_symmetry.space_group_name_H-M   'P 1'
#
loop_
_entity.id
_entity.type
_entity.pdbx_description
1 polymer ?
#
loop_
_entity_poly.entity_id
_entity_poly.type
_entity_poly.pdbx_seq_one_letter_code
_entity_poly.pdbx_strand_id
1 'polypeptide(L)'
;MAFIVKGPAACSKPGCGLSWDVDPVLLVPCPDCRAPIGVGCRRPSGHSGPFVELHASRDLLADREGKYGPCPLGLCGVANRDRQSCLPLFD
;
A
#
# COMPACT_ATOMS: atom_id res chain seq x y z
N MET A 1 -9.86 -18.75 11.50
CA MET A 1 -8.50 -18.41 11.01
C MET A 1 -8.65 -17.30 9.98
N ALA A 2 -8.05 -16.12 10.19
CA ALA A 2 -8.21 -14.99 9.26
C ALA A 2 -7.24 -15.13 8.08
N PHE A 3 -7.71 -15.61 6.94
CA PHE A 3 -7.01 -15.48 5.66
C PHE A 3 -7.62 -14.31 4.90
N ILE A 4 -7.06 -13.12 5.05
CA ILE A 4 -7.38 -12.00 4.17
C ILE A 4 -6.11 -11.63 3.42
N VAL A 5 -6.00 -12.18 2.21
CA VAL A 5 -4.96 -11.86 1.25
C VAL A 5 -5.61 -10.99 0.18
N LYS A 6 -5.25 -9.70 0.12
CA LYS A 6 -5.35 -8.96 -1.15
C LYS A 6 -4.29 -9.61 -2.06
N GLY A 7 -4.72 -10.06 -3.23
CA GLY A 7 -3.90 -10.86 -4.15
C GLY A 7 -2.69 -10.10 -4.73
N PRO A 8 -2.21 -10.51 -5.92
CA PRO A 8 -1.11 -9.82 -6.58
C PRO A 8 -1.41 -8.33 -6.72
N ALA A 9 -0.41 -7.50 -6.41
CA ALA A 9 -0.49 -6.06 -6.57
C ALA A 9 0.42 -5.61 -7.71
N ALA A 10 0.03 -4.56 -8.41
CA ALA A 10 0.85 -3.93 -9.42
C ALA A 10 0.79 -2.41 -9.28
N CYS A 11 1.87 -1.73 -9.61
CA CYS A 11 1.88 -0.27 -9.61
C CYS A 11 0.92 0.25 -10.69
N SER A 12 0.04 1.19 -10.31
CA SER A 12 -0.93 1.79 -11.23
C SER A 12 -0.38 3.00 -12.01
N LYS A 13 0.87 3.43 -11.75
CA LYS A 13 1.46 4.58 -12.44
C LYS A 13 1.83 4.20 -13.88
N PRO A 14 1.45 5.01 -14.90
CA PRO A 14 1.82 4.76 -16.28
C PRO A 14 3.33 4.57 -16.45
N GLY A 15 3.73 3.51 -17.16
CA GLY A 15 5.13 3.16 -17.39
C GLY A 15 5.82 2.44 -16.23
N CYS A 16 5.22 2.33 -15.05
CA CYS A 16 5.78 1.56 -13.94
C CYS A 16 5.34 0.10 -14.02
N GLY A 17 6.29 -0.82 -14.24
CA GLY A 17 6.03 -2.26 -14.39
C GLY A 17 6.17 -3.09 -13.11
N LEU A 18 6.24 -2.46 -11.93
CA LEU A 18 6.42 -3.19 -10.68
C LEU A 18 5.17 -4.01 -10.34
N SER A 19 5.38 -5.28 -10.03
CA SER A 19 4.37 -6.21 -9.53
C SER A 19 4.90 -6.97 -8.32
N TRP A 20 3.98 -7.39 -7.47
CA TRP A 20 4.26 -8.14 -6.24
C TRP A 20 3.26 -9.28 -6.10
N ASP A 21 3.74 -10.45 -5.66
CA ASP A 21 2.90 -11.64 -5.44
C ASP A 21 1.84 -11.41 -4.35
N VAL A 22 2.15 -10.54 -3.40
CA VAL A 22 1.26 -10.06 -2.36
C VAL A 22 1.37 -8.55 -2.26
N ASP A 23 0.25 -7.89 -1.98
CA ASP A 23 0.22 -6.45 -1.69
C ASP A 23 1.24 -6.08 -0.59
N PRO A 24 2.28 -5.27 -0.88
CA PRO A 24 3.31 -4.91 0.08
C PRO A 24 2.76 -4.22 1.35
N VAL A 25 1.58 -3.60 1.30
CA VAL A 25 0.88 -3.06 2.48
C VAL A 25 0.69 -4.15 3.55
N LEU A 26 0.52 -5.40 3.15
CA LEU A 26 0.30 -6.52 4.06
C LEU A 26 1.59 -7.05 4.69
N LEU A 27 2.77 -6.60 4.24
CA LEU A 27 4.08 -7.03 4.77
C LEU A 27 4.49 -6.31 6.07
N VAL A 28 3.66 -5.40 6.57
CA VAL A 28 3.82 -4.69 7.84
C VAL A 28 2.56 -4.80 8.69
N PRO A 29 2.64 -4.71 10.04
CA PRO A 29 1.45 -4.61 10.87
C PRO A 29 0.73 -3.27 10.65
N CYS A 30 -0.60 -3.25 10.81
CA CYS A 30 -1.36 -2.00 10.74
C CYS A 30 -1.18 -1.18 12.03
N PRO A 31 -0.69 0.08 11.96
CA PRO A 31 -0.54 0.91 13.15
C PRO A 31 -1.88 1.30 13.79
N ASP A 32 -2.95 1.43 12.99
CA ASP A 32 -4.26 1.91 13.48
C ASP A 32 -5.09 0.80 14.13
N CYS A 33 -5.32 -0.31 13.42
CA CYS A 33 -6.20 -1.39 13.89
C CYS A 33 -5.45 -2.59 14.48
N ARG A 34 -4.11 -2.51 14.54
CA ARG A 34 -3.21 -3.57 15.05
C ARG A 34 -3.39 -4.92 14.36
N ALA A 35 -3.91 -4.91 13.12
CA ALA A 35 -3.98 -6.12 12.30
C ALA A 35 -2.56 -6.63 12.00
N PRO A 36 -2.30 -7.95 12.14
CA PRO A 36 -0.99 -8.52 11.91
C PRO A 36 -0.61 -8.52 10.42
N ILE A 37 0.66 -8.84 10.14
CA ILE A 37 1.18 -9.08 8.79
C ILE A 37 0.33 -10.15 8.10
N GLY A 38 0.04 -9.95 6.82
CA GLY A 38 -0.75 -10.87 6.00
C GLY A 38 -2.26 -10.86 6.27
N VAL A 39 -2.75 -10.01 7.18
CA VAL A 39 -4.17 -9.91 7.50
C VAL A 39 -4.70 -8.53 7.14
N GLY A 40 -5.82 -8.48 6.41
CA GLY A 40 -6.52 -7.25 6.05
C GLY A 40 -6.94 -6.40 7.25
N CYS A 41 -7.11 -5.10 6.99
CA CYS A 41 -7.48 -4.14 8.01
C CYS A 41 -8.92 -4.35 8.50
N ARG A 42 -9.19 -3.88 9.72
CA ARG A 42 -10.52 -3.88 10.35
C ARG A 42 -11.00 -2.44 10.50
N ARG A 43 -12.28 -2.20 10.23
CA ARG A 43 -12.93 -0.93 10.54
C ARG A 43 -13.06 -0.74 12.06
N PRO A 44 -13.25 0.50 12.55
CA PRO A 44 -13.48 0.76 13.98
C PRO A 44 -14.65 -0.05 14.58
N SER A 45 -15.66 -0.38 13.77
CA SER A 45 -16.78 -1.25 14.16
C SER A 45 -16.42 -2.74 14.29
N GLY A 46 -15.15 -3.12 14.09
CA GLY A 46 -14.65 -4.49 14.18
C GLY A 46 -14.76 -5.30 12.89
N HIS A 47 -15.51 -4.82 11.89
CA HIS A 47 -15.71 -5.53 10.63
C HIS A 47 -14.42 -5.60 9.78
N SER A 48 -14.12 -6.79 9.28
CA SER A 48 -13.09 -7.09 8.27
C SER A 48 -13.70 -7.84 7.09
N GLY A 49 -13.04 -7.81 5.94
CA GLY A 49 -13.40 -8.62 4.80
C GLY A 49 -12.66 -8.20 3.53
N PRO A 50 -12.90 -8.90 2.41
CA PRO A 50 -12.27 -8.57 1.12
C PRO A 50 -12.63 -7.17 0.60
N PHE A 51 -13.79 -6.64 1.01
CA PHE A 51 -14.28 -5.30 0.65
C PHE A 51 -13.87 -4.21 1.65
N VAL A 52 -13.04 -4.55 2.66
CA VAL A 52 -12.53 -3.56 3.61
C VAL A 52 -11.18 -3.06 3.13
N GLU A 53 -11.12 -1.75 2.88
CA GLU A 53 -9.88 -1.12 2.46
C GLU A 53 -8.79 -1.17 3.54
N LEU A 54 -7.55 -1.20 3.08
CA LEU A 54 -6.39 -1.11 3.97
C LEU A 54 -6.21 0.35 4.39
N HIS A 55 -5.87 0.58 5.66
CA HIS A 55 -5.61 1.93 6.15
C HIS A 55 -4.40 2.53 5.43
N ALA A 56 -4.53 3.79 4.97
CA ALA A 56 -3.45 4.53 4.32
C ALA A 56 -2.19 4.63 5.19
N SER A 57 -2.34 4.71 6.51
CA SER A 57 -1.22 4.69 7.47
C SER A 57 -0.34 3.44 7.34
N ARG A 58 -0.95 2.27 7.05
CA ARG A 58 -0.25 1.00 6.85
C ARG A 58 0.50 1.00 5.53
N ASP A 59 -0.09 1.56 4.48
CA ASP A 59 0.55 1.72 3.18
C ASP A 59 1.79 2.62 3.27
N LEU A 60 1.65 3.78 3.92
CA LEU A 60 2.75 4.70 4.18
C LEU A 60 3.87 4.04 5.02
N LEU A 61 3.51 3.17 5.98
CA LEU A 61 4.49 2.42 6.75
C LEU A 61 5.23 1.40 5.89
N ALA A 62 4.52 0.64 5.06
CA ALA A 62 5.13 -0.33 4.15
C ALA A 62 6.13 0.33 3.19
N ASP A 63 5.79 1.51 2.68
CA ASP A 63 6.70 2.30 1.85
C ASP A 63 7.93 2.81 2.63
N ARG A 64 7.74 3.34 3.84
CA ARG A 64 8.87 3.78 4.69
C ARG A 64 9.80 2.63 5.09
N GLU A 65 9.27 1.42 5.24
CA GLU A 65 10.06 0.20 5.48
C GLU A 65 10.65 -0.39 4.20
N GLY A 66 10.42 0.22 3.04
CA GLY A 66 10.98 -0.20 1.75
C GLY A 66 10.37 -1.49 1.19
N LYS A 67 9.17 -1.89 1.63
CA LYS A 67 8.52 -3.14 1.18
C LYS A 67 8.19 -3.13 -0.31
N TYR A 68 7.95 -1.95 -0.88
CA TYR A 68 7.71 -1.78 -2.32
C TYR A 68 8.98 -1.87 -3.16
N GLY A 69 10.16 -1.67 -2.55
CA GLY A 69 11.42 -1.49 -3.26
C GLY A 69 11.51 -0.15 -4.00
N PRO A 70 12.64 0.13 -4.67
CA PRO A 70 12.84 1.36 -5.41
C PRO A 70 11.97 1.40 -6.67
N CYS A 71 11.28 2.52 -6.89
CA CYS A 71 10.55 2.76 -8.13
C CYS A 71 11.54 3.00 -9.29
N PRO A 72 11.48 2.22 -10.39
CA PRO A 72 12.40 2.39 -11.52
C PRO A 72 12.27 3.75 -12.22
N LEU A 73 11.10 4.40 -12.10
CA LEU A 73 10.85 5.72 -12.67
C LEU A 73 11.05 6.86 -11.65
N GLY A 74 11.28 6.55 -10.37
CA GLY A 74 11.40 7.57 -9.32
C GLY A 74 10.12 8.41 -9.13
N LEU A 75 8.94 7.86 -9.48
CA LEU A 75 7.64 8.55 -9.40
C LEU A 75 6.78 8.09 -8.21
N CYS A 76 7.08 6.93 -7.64
CA CYS A 76 6.30 6.28 -6.59
C CYS A 76 7.01 6.32 -5.24
N GLY A 77 6.24 6.09 -4.18
CA GLY A 77 6.72 6.14 -2.80
C GLY A 77 6.66 7.54 -2.18
N VAL A 78 6.59 7.57 -0.87
CA VAL A 78 6.57 8.74 0.01
C VAL A 78 7.78 9.63 -0.25
N ALA A 79 8.94 9.05 -0.54
CA ALA A 79 10.17 9.78 -0.87
C ALA A 79 10.06 10.61 -2.16
N ASN A 80 9.15 10.25 -3.08
CA ASN A 80 8.95 10.96 -4.35
C ASN A 80 7.64 11.78 -4.36
N ARG A 81 6.98 11.96 -3.22
CA ARG A 81 5.70 12.70 -3.11
C ARG A 81 5.84 14.16 -3.54
N ASP A 82 6.92 14.84 -3.16
CA ASP A 82 7.15 16.26 -3.48
C ASP A 82 7.44 16.50 -4.97
N ARG A 83 7.89 15.47 -5.71
CA ARG A 83 8.04 15.56 -7.17
C ARG A 83 6.70 15.61 -7.88
N GLN A 84 5.64 15.06 -7.28
CA GLN A 84 4.31 15.06 -7.88
C GLN A 84 3.62 16.44 -7.76
N SER A 85 3.92 17.23 -6.73
CA SER A 85 3.42 18.61 -6.61
C SER A 85 3.95 19.57 -7.69
N CYS A 86 5.00 19.17 -8.41
CA CYS A 86 5.55 19.93 -9.54
C CYS A 86 5.00 19.47 -10.90
N LEU A 87 4.19 18.40 -10.95
CA LEU A 87 3.53 18.00 -12.18
C LEU A 87 2.31 18.89 -12.38
N PRO A 88 2.11 19.46 -13.58
CA PRO A 88 0.92 20.25 -13.85
C PRO A 88 -0.32 19.39 -13.57
N LEU A 89 -1.21 19.90 -12.72
CA LEU A 89 -2.60 19.47 -12.68
C LEU A 89 -3.15 19.79 -14.07
N PHE A 90 -3.27 18.77 -14.93
CA PHE A 90 -3.94 18.95 -16.21
C PHE A 90 -5.40 19.34 -15.93
N ASP A 91 -5.86 20.44 -16.56
CA ASP A 91 -7.26 20.93 -16.58
C ASP A 91 -8.21 19.89 -17.23
#